data_AF-A0ABD5S3F3-F1
#
_entry.id   AF-A0ABD5S3F3-F1
#
_cell.length_a   1.000
_cell.length_b   1.000
_cell.length_c   1.000
_cell.angle_alpha   90.00
_cell.angle_beta   90.00
_cell.angle_gamma   90.00
#
_symmetry.space_group_name_H-M   'P 1'
#
loop_
_entity.id
_entity.type
_entity.pdbx_description
1 polymer ?
#
loop_
_entity_poly.entity_id
_entity_poly.type
_entity_poly.pdbx_seq_one_letter_code
_entity_poly.pdbx_strand_id
1 'polypeptide(L)' 'VVVDGGVRPPDREVDDPEAYLDPDAVADSYWHLATQDRSAWTLELDLRPHVEEF' A
#
# COMPACT_ATOMS: atom_id res chain seq x y z
N VAL A 1 6.38 5.54 -5.35
CA VAL A 1 5.33 4.63 -4.85
C VAL A 1 4.45 4.29 -6.03
N VAL A 2 4.34 3.01 -6.33
CA VAL A 2 3.34 2.45 -7.21
C VAL A 2 2.33 1.76 -6.30
N VAL A 3 1.05 2.09 -6.48
CA VAL A 3 -0.05 1.42 -5.80
C VAL A 3 -0.73 0.60 -6.87
N ASP A 4 -0.44 -0.70 -6.89
CA ASP A 4 -0.98 -1.64 -7.87
C ASP A 4 -1.94 -2.60 -7.18
N GLY A 5 -3.21 -2.55 -7.57
CA GLY A 5 -4.31 -3.23 -6.90
C GLY A 5 -5.35 -2.28 -6.29
N GLY A 6 -6.45 -2.84 -5.80
CA GLY A 6 -7.56 -2.07 -5.24
C GLY A 6 -7.30 -1.66 -3.78
N VAL A 7 -7.41 -0.37 -3.46
CA VAL A 7 -7.52 0.08 -2.06
C VAL A 7 -8.92 -0.20 -1.54
N ARG A 8 -9.02 -0.74 -0.32
CA ARG A 8 -10.31 -1.11 0.28
C ARG A 8 -11.23 0.12 0.33
N PRO A 9 -12.43 0.07 -0.28
CA PRO A 9 -13.33 1.22 -0.32
C PRO A 9 -13.91 1.51 1.07
N PRO A 10 -14.03 2.79 1.47
CA PRO A 10 -14.56 3.14 2.79
C PRO A 10 -16.09 3.07 2.85
N ASP A 11 -16.78 3.20 1.70
CA ASP A 11 -18.23 3.39 1.64
C ASP A 11 -19.03 2.11 1.35
N ARG A 12 -18.38 0.94 1.30
CA ARG A 12 -19.06 -0.34 1.10
C ARG A 12 -18.30 -1.50 1.72
N GLU A 13 -19.04 -2.53 2.11
CA GLU A 13 -18.45 -3.81 2.48
C GLU A 13 -17.88 -4.53 1.24
N VAL A 14 -16.85 -5.33 1.47
CA VAL A 14 -16.20 -6.18 0.47
C VAL A 14 -16.25 -7.62 0.98
N ASP A 15 -16.46 -8.58 0.07
CA ASP A 15 -16.59 -9.99 0.44
C ASP A 15 -15.27 -10.58 0.97
N ASP A 16 -14.15 -10.14 0.41
CA ASP A 16 -12.80 -10.51 0.83
C ASP A 16 -11.95 -9.25 1.05
N PRO A 17 -11.76 -8.81 2.30
CA PRO A 17 -10.92 -7.66 2.62
C PRO A 17 -9.43 -7.86 2.32
N GLU A 18 -8.93 -9.10 2.28
CA GLU A 18 -7.52 -9.44 2.07
C GLU A 18 -7.11 -9.28 0.59
N ALA A 19 -8.08 -9.32 -0.31
CA ALA A 19 -7.92 -9.00 -1.73
C ALA A 19 -7.69 -7.50 -2.03
N TYR A 20 -7.71 -6.65 -1.01
CA TYR A 20 -7.51 -5.21 -1.15
C TYR A 20 -6.33 -4.73 -0.30
N LEU A 21 -5.74 -3.62 -0.72
CA LEU A 21 -4.82 -2.86 0.11
C LEU A 21 -5.59 -2.18 1.25
N ASP A 22 -5.05 -2.30 2.46
CA ASP A 22 -5.54 -1.55 3.61
C ASP A 22 -5.14 -0.07 3.48
N PRO A 23 -6.09 0.89 3.50
CA PRO A 23 -5.78 2.32 3.45
C PRO A 23 -4.78 2.78 4.51
N ASP A 24 -4.85 2.23 5.73
CA ASP A 24 -3.95 2.61 6.81
C ASP A 24 -2.53 2.09 6.55
N ALA A 25 -2.39 0.88 6.03
CA ALA A 25 -1.09 0.32 5.64
C ALA A 25 -0.45 1.08 4.47
N VAL A 26 -1.26 1.56 3.52
CA VAL A 26 -0.80 2.43 2.42
C VAL A 26 -0.30 3.76 2.99
N ALA A 27 -1.04 4.36 3.92
CA ALA A 27 -0.64 5.61 4.57
C ALA A 27 0.66 5.47 5.35
N ASP A 28 0.82 4.40 6.13
CA ASP A 28 2.05 4.09 6.88
C ASP A 28 3.25 3.93 5.94
N SER A 29 3.07 3.20 4.83
CA SER A 29 4.11 3.02 3.82
C SER A 29 4.53 4.36 3.18
N TYR A 30 3.56 5.23 2.90
CA TYR A 30 3.83 6.57 2.40
C TYR A 30 4.55 7.43 3.45
N TRP A 31 4.13 7.37 4.72
CA TRP A 31 4.77 8.12 5.80
C TRP A 31 6.21 7.68 6.01
N HIS A 32 6.49 6.38 5.93
CA HIS A 32 7.85 5.85 5.99
C HIS A 32 8.74 6.46 4.89
N LEU A 33 8.24 6.56 3.65
CA LEU A 33 8.97 7.19 2.55
C LEU A 33 9.15 8.70 2.74
N ALA A 34 8.09 9.40 3.14
CA ALA A 34 8.12 10.85 3.33
C ALA A 34 9.10 11.28 4.45
N THR A 35 9.43 10.37 5.36
CA THR A 35 10.30 10.62 6.52
C THR A 35 11.67 9.94 6.42
N GLN A 36 12.06 9.40 5.26
CA GLN A 36 13.37 8.77 5.07
C GLN A 36 14.52 9.75 5.32
N ASP A 37 15.61 9.21 5.87
CA ASP A 37 16.85 9.96 6.02
C ASP A 37 17.41 10.36 4.66
N ARG A 38 17.92 11.59 4.55
CA ARG A 38 18.40 12.14 3.28
C ARG A 38 19.60 11.39 2.69
N SER A 39 20.29 10.58 3.49
CA SER A 39 21.43 9.75 3.06
C SER A 39 21.02 8.40 2.46
N ALA A 40 19.77 7.97 2.64
CA ALA A 40 19.28 6.67 2.18
C ALA A 40 17.82 6.78 1.73
N TRP A 41 17.61 6.73 0.40
CA TRP A 41 16.31 6.94 -0.21
C TRP A 41 15.87 5.72 -1.02
N THR A 42 14.58 5.39 -0.97
CA THR A 42 14.00 4.31 -1.76
C THR A 42 13.86 4.71 -3.23
N LEU A 43 14.41 3.90 -4.15
CA LEU A 43 14.26 4.12 -5.59
C LEU A 43 12.84 3.79 -6.07
N GLU A 44 12.31 2.64 -5.66
CA GLU A 44 10.98 2.16 -6.03
C GLU A 44 10.33 1.42 -4.86
N LEU A 45 9.03 1.63 -4.68
CA LEU A 45 8.18 0.91 -3.74
C LEU A 45 6.90 0.56 -4.47
N ASP A 46 6.60 -0.73 -4.54
CA ASP A 46 5.39 -1.29 -5.13
C ASP A 46 4.51 -1.87 -4.01
N LEU A 47 3.27 -1.40 -3.91
CA LEU A 47 2.29 -1.85 -2.93
C LEU A 47 1.20 -2.65 -3.64
N ARG A 48 1.08 -3.92 -3.26
CA ARG A 48 0.10 -4.87 -3.82
C ARG A 48 -0.60 -5.64 -2.71
N PRO A 49 -1.87 -6.05 -2.91
CA PRO A 49 -2.52 -7.02 -2.02
C PRO A 49 -1.65 -8.28 -1.90
N HIS A 50 -1.50 -8.79 -0.67
CA HIS A 50 -0.59 -9.91 -0.40
C HIS A 50 -1.05 -11.23 -1.02
N VAL A 51 -2.31 -11.31 -1.45
CA VAL A 51 -2.91 -12.49 -2.08
C VAL A 51 -2.60 -12.60 -3.58
N GLU A 52 -2.00 -11.57 -4.19
CA GLU A 52 -1.61 -11.63 -5.60
C GLU A 52 -0.46 -12.62 -5.83
N GLU A 53 -0.56 -13.43 -6.90
CA GLU A 53 0.49 -14.38 -7.31
C GLU A 53 1.63 -13.64 -8.04
N PHE A 54 2.85 -14.17 -7.91
CA PHE A 54 4.09 -13.62 -8.49
C PHE A 54 4.56 -14.40 -9.72
#